data_AF-A0A133KU63-F1
#
_entry.id   AF-A0A133KU63-F1
#
_cell.length_a   1.000
_cell.length_b   1.000
_cell.length_c   1.000
_cell.angle_alpha   90.00
_cell.angle_beta   90.00
_cell.angle_gamma   90.00
#
_symmetry.space_group_name_H-M   'P 1'
#
loop_
_entity.id
_entity.type
_entity.pdbx_description
1 polymer ?
#
loop_
_entity_poly.entity_id
_entity_poly.type
_entity_poly.pdbx_seq_one_letter_code
_entity_poly.pdbx_strand_id
1 'polypeptide(L)'
;MFWMTFVWKLLNPTNQYFTDVIYLTTIFMIGSFIRRYASEFPKIKIWHLFITIILGFFVCISCTYFIKSEAFLSEYYNANILTAGPGASPIIPVIIATVIFIRIVQREQKQAPKLLANFILCVSPATFGVYLIHENFLFKQILWHYIFLIPESSGSLKIIISIFIIILLYAALMTLSWIILNVLINPLTRKLIHR
;
A
#
# COMPACT_ATOMS: atom_id res chain seq x y z
N MET A 1 -10.77 4.80 15.40
CA MET A 1 -9.52 4.88 14.61
C MET A 1 -9.70 5.47 13.23
N PHE A 2 -10.76 5.17 12.47
CA PHE A 2 -11.04 5.82 11.17
C PHE A 2 -10.89 7.36 11.17
N TRP A 3 -11.41 8.03 12.20
CA TRP A 3 -11.27 9.48 12.40
C TRP A 3 -9.80 9.92 12.54
N MET A 4 -9.00 9.22 13.35
CA MET A 4 -7.58 9.49 13.54
C MET A 4 -6.72 9.16 12.30
N THR A 5 -7.12 8.15 11.53
CA THR A 5 -6.34 7.68 10.38
C THR A 5 -6.58 8.52 9.13
N PHE A 6 -7.83 8.94 8.92
CA PHE A 6 -8.21 9.57 7.66
C PHE A 6 -8.61 11.04 7.81
N VAL A 7 -9.18 11.45 8.93
CA VAL A 7 -9.64 12.85 9.13
C VAL A 7 -8.61 13.68 9.87
N TRP A 8 -8.01 13.14 10.94
CA TRP A 8 -6.94 13.81 11.66
C TRP A 8 -5.70 14.04 10.79
N LYS A 9 -5.39 13.10 9.88
CA LYS A 9 -4.30 13.22 8.91
C LYS A 9 -4.55 14.33 7.88
N LEU A 10 -5.80 14.53 7.46
CA LEU A 10 -6.20 15.67 6.62
C LEU A 10 -6.06 17.00 7.35
N LEU A 11 -6.41 17.03 8.64
CA LEU A 11 -6.37 18.25 9.46
C LEU A 11 -4.96 18.59 9.97
N ASN A 12 -4.02 17.63 10.02
CA ASN A 12 -2.68 17.81 10.57
C ASN A 12 -1.58 17.19 9.66
N PRO A 13 -1.41 17.70 8.44
CA PRO A 13 -0.50 17.11 7.44
C PRO A 13 0.99 17.16 7.83
N THR A 14 1.35 17.98 8.82
CA THR A 14 2.73 18.16 9.31
C THR A 14 3.17 17.10 10.33
N ASN A 15 2.24 16.38 10.98
CA ASN A 15 2.56 15.36 11.99
C ASN A 15 2.62 13.93 11.39
N GLN A 16 3.56 13.73 10.46
CA GLN A 16 3.63 12.50 9.65
C GLN A 16 3.81 11.23 10.48
N TYR A 17 4.72 11.23 11.46
CA TYR A 17 5.08 10.03 12.22
C TYR A 17 3.90 9.39 12.96
N PHE A 18 3.10 10.19 13.69
CA PHE A 18 1.91 9.68 14.39
C PHE A 18 0.85 9.18 13.41
N THR A 19 0.67 9.87 12.29
CA THR A 19 -0.32 9.50 11.29
C THR A 19 0.02 8.21 10.56
N ASP A 20 1.30 7.90 10.36
CA ASP A 20 1.75 6.68 9.66
C ASP A 20 1.67 5.44 10.55
N VAL A 21 2.01 5.53 11.85
CA VAL A 21 1.85 4.43 12.82
C VAL A 21 0.36 4.09 13.03
N ILE A 22 -0.49 5.10 13.17
CA ILE A 22 -1.94 4.91 13.31
C ILE A 22 -2.52 4.31 12.03
N TYR A 23 -2.07 4.78 10.86
CA TYR A 23 -2.43 4.21 9.57
C TYR A 23 -2.08 2.73 9.48
N LEU A 24 -0.84 2.36 9.77
CA LEU A 24 -0.37 0.98 9.79
C LEU A 24 -1.20 0.08 10.70
N THR A 25 -1.42 0.54 11.93
CA THR A 25 -2.21 -0.20 12.92
C THR A 25 -3.63 -0.39 12.39
N THR A 26 -4.20 0.61 11.73
CA THR A 26 -5.53 0.53 11.12
C THR A 26 -5.57 -0.51 10.01
N ILE A 27 -4.59 -0.50 9.09
CA ILE A 27 -4.51 -1.49 7.99
C ILE A 27 -4.36 -2.91 8.54
N PHE A 28 -3.50 -3.10 9.55
CA PHE A 28 -3.33 -4.38 10.21
C PHE A 28 -4.64 -4.88 10.85
N MET A 29 -5.35 -4.01 11.57
CA MET A 29 -6.64 -4.35 12.17
C MET A 29 -7.70 -4.68 11.11
N ILE A 30 -7.77 -3.93 10.01
CA ILE A 30 -8.69 -4.23 8.89
C ILE A 30 -8.41 -5.63 8.35
N GLY A 31 -7.15 -5.94 8.04
CA GLY A 31 -6.75 -7.27 7.55
C GLY A 31 -7.06 -8.39 8.56
N SER A 32 -6.76 -8.17 9.84
CA SER A 32 -7.05 -9.12 10.91
C SER A 32 -8.55 -9.36 11.09
N PHE A 33 -9.36 -8.29 11.02
CA PHE A 33 -10.81 -8.35 11.10
C PHE A 33 -11.39 -9.14 9.92
N ILE A 34 -10.96 -8.84 8.68
CA ILE A 34 -11.39 -9.58 7.49
C ILE A 34 -11.03 -11.06 7.60
N ARG A 35 -9.81 -11.38 8.04
CA ARG A 35 -9.37 -12.77 8.22
C ARG A 35 -10.23 -13.51 9.24
N ARG A 36 -10.55 -12.86 10.36
CA ARG A 36 -11.31 -13.48 11.47
C ARG A 36 -12.79 -13.68 11.13
N TYR A 37 -13.40 -12.74 10.42
CA TYR A 37 -14.84 -12.72 10.15
C TYR A 37 -15.17 -12.97 8.67
N ALA A 38 -14.25 -13.60 7.92
CA ALA A 38 -14.35 -13.80 6.48
C ALA A 38 -15.67 -14.44 6.02
N SER A 39 -16.19 -15.40 6.80
CA SER A 39 -17.44 -16.12 6.53
C SER A 39 -18.70 -15.30 6.77
N GLU A 40 -18.62 -14.22 7.55
CA GLU A 40 -19.76 -13.36 7.90
C GLU A 40 -19.98 -12.25 6.87
N PHE A 41 -18.97 -11.96 6.02
CA PHE A 41 -19.11 -10.96 4.97
C PHE A 41 -20.01 -11.43 3.83
N PRO A 42 -20.83 -10.52 3.25
CA PRO A 42 -21.57 -10.83 2.03
C PRO A 42 -20.60 -11.18 0.89
N LYS A 43 -21.01 -12.11 0.02
CA LYS A 43 -20.17 -12.54 -1.12
C LYS A 43 -19.95 -11.38 -2.09
N ILE A 44 -18.70 -10.94 -2.23
CA ILE A 44 -18.31 -9.91 -3.19
C ILE A 44 -18.23 -10.54 -4.59
N LYS A 45 -19.16 -10.17 -5.48
CA LYS A 45 -19.04 -10.52 -6.92
C LYS A 45 -17.96 -9.66 -7.59
N ILE A 46 -17.36 -10.17 -8.68
CA ILE A 46 -16.29 -9.47 -9.42
C ILE A 46 -16.73 -8.10 -9.94
N TRP A 47 -18.00 -7.92 -10.31
CA TRP A 47 -18.52 -6.63 -10.74
C TRP A 47 -18.51 -5.56 -9.64
N HIS A 48 -18.72 -5.93 -8.37
CA HIS A 48 -18.58 -4.98 -7.26
C HIS A 48 -17.14 -4.48 -7.14
N LEU A 49 -16.16 -5.36 -7.40
CA LEU A 49 -14.76 -4.97 -7.43
C LEU A 49 -14.49 -3.95 -8.55
N PHE A 50 -14.94 -4.24 -9.77
CA PHE A 50 -14.80 -3.30 -10.89
C PHE A 50 -15.47 -1.96 -10.61
N ILE A 51 -16.70 -1.97 -10.09
CA ILE A 51 -17.42 -0.74 -9.70
C ILE A 51 -16.63 0.04 -8.65
N THR A 52 -16.11 -0.63 -7.62
CA THR A 52 -15.33 0.02 -6.56
C THR A 52 -14.05 0.65 -7.11
N ILE A 53 -13.34 -0.06 -7.99
CA ILE A 53 -12.13 0.45 -8.65
C ILE A 53 -12.46 1.66 -9.52
N ILE A 54 -13.47 1.55 -10.38
CA ILE A 54 -13.85 2.59 -11.34
C ILE A 54 -14.32 3.84 -10.58
N LEU A 55 -15.23 3.70 -9.62
CA LEU A 55 -15.71 4.82 -8.80
C LEU A 55 -14.56 5.45 -8.01
N GLY A 56 -13.73 4.64 -7.36
CA GLY A 56 -12.59 5.14 -6.60
C GLY A 56 -11.59 5.91 -7.48
N PHE A 57 -11.33 5.42 -8.69
CA PHE A 57 -10.49 6.10 -9.67
C PHE A 57 -11.07 7.46 -10.08
N PHE A 58 -12.35 7.52 -10.45
CA PHE A 58 -13.01 8.77 -10.82
C PHE A 58 -13.07 9.76 -9.65
N VAL A 59 -13.35 9.30 -8.43
CA VAL A 59 -13.31 10.14 -7.23
C VAL A 59 -11.91 10.73 -7.05
N CYS A 60 -10.85 9.92 -7.15
CA CYS A 60 -9.48 10.40 -7.02
C CYS A 60 -9.15 11.46 -8.07
N ILE A 61 -9.47 11.22 -9.35
CA ILE A 61 -9.20 12.17 -10.43
C ILE A 61 -9.99 13.46 -10.25
N SER A 62 -11.29 13.38 -10.03
CA SER A 62 -12.15 14.56 -9.90
C SER A 62 -11.76 15.41 -8.71
N CYS A 63 -11.45 14.79 -7.56
CA CYS A 63 -10.95 15.53 -6.39
C CYS A 63 -9.57 16.12 -6.63
N THR A 64 -8.65 15.39 -7.28
CA THR A 64 -7.32 15.90 -7.63
C THR A 64 -7.43 17.11 -8.55
N TYR A 65 -8.30 17.04 -9.55
CA TYR A 65 -8.58 18.13 -10.47
C TYR A 65 -9.17 19.34 -9.74
N PHE A 66 -10.17 19.12 -8.88
CA PHE A 66 -10.83 20.18 -8.11
C PHE A 66 -9.87 20.90 -7.14
N ILE A 67 -9.03 20.15 -6.41
CA ILE A 67 -8.02 20.74 -5.51
C ILE A 67 -7.03 21.58 -6.32
N LYS A 68 -6.66 21.14 -7.52
CA LYS A 68 -5.74 21.87 -8.39
C LYS A 68 -6.37 23.10 -9.04
N SER A 69 -7.68 23.07 -9.33
CA SER A 69 -8.38 24.20 -9.96
C SER A 69 -8.66 25.35 -9.00
N GLU A 70 -8.80 25.06 -7.70
CA GLU A 70 -9.09 26.06 -6.68
C GLU A 70 -7.81 26.58 -6.01
N ALA A 71 -7.51 27.87 -6.19
CA ALA A 71 -6.27 28.47 -5.69
C ALA A 71 -6.09 28.28 -4.17
N PHE A 72 -7.16 28.52 -3.39
CA PHE A 72 -7.15 28.33 -1.95
C PHE A 72 -6.86 26.86 -1.57
N LEU A 73 -7.49 25.88 -2.23
CA LEU A 73 -7.25 24.47 -1.89
C LEU A 73 -5.85 24.01 -2.31
N SER A 74 -5.33 24.50 -3.43
CA SER A 74 -4.00 24.14 -3.92
C SER A 74 -2.86 24.63 -3.02
N GLU A 75 -3.09 25.70 -2.25
CA GLU A 75 -2.13 26.24 -1.29
C GLU A 75 -2.06 25.39 -0.01
N TYR A 76 -3.20 24.90 0.46
CA TYR A 76 -3.30 24.16 1.72
C TYR A 76 -3.19 22.64 1.58
N TYR A 77 -3.59 22.09 0.42
CA TYR A 77 -3.67 20.65 0.19
C TYR A 77 -2.90 20.24 -1.06
N ASN A 78 -2.15 19.14 -0.95
CA ASN A 78 -1.57 18.48 -2.10
C ASN A 78 -2.69 17.89 -2.98
N ALA A 79 -2.62 18.09 -4.30
CA ALA A 79 -3.62 17.55 -5.23
C ALA A 79 -3.81 16.03 -5.11
N ASN A 80 -2.76 15.28 -4.72
CA ASN A 80 -2.80 13.83 -4.55
C ASN A 80 -3.17 13.36 -3.13
N ILE A 81 -3.82 14.20 -2.31
CA ILE A 81 -4.11 13.89 -0.91
C ILE A 81 -4.93 12.60 -0.70
N LEU A 82 -5.72 12.17 -1.69
CA LEU A 82 -6.52 10.94 -1.62
C LEU A 82 -5.80 9.69 -2.15
N THR A 83 -4.62 9.86 -2.75
CA THR A 83 -3.89 8.77 -3.41
C THR A 83 -2.58 8.48 -2.70
N ALA A 84 -1.66 9.45 -2.60
CA ALA A 84 -0.36 9.29 -1.96
C ALA A 84 0.36 10.64 -1.76
N GLY A 85 1.32 10.67 -0.83
CA GLY A 85 2.22 11.81 -0.61
C GLY A 85 2.26 12.30 0.85
N PRO A 86 3.12 13.29 1.15
CA PRO A 86 3.17 13.96 2.45
C PRO A 86 1.78 14.46 2.89
N GLY A 87 1.29 14.04 4.05
CA GLY A 87 -0.04 14.41 4.55
C GLY A 87 -1.22 13.75 3.83
N ALA A 88 -0.98 12.83 2.88
CA ALA A 88 -2.04 12.14 2.17
C ALA A 88 -2.83 11.18 3.08
N SER A 89 -4.13 11.15 2.87
CA SER A 89 -5.11 10.27 3.49
C SER A 89 -5.64 9.30 2.42
N PRO A 90 -4.96 8.15 2.18
CA PRO A 90 -5.25 7.25 1.06
C PRO A 90 -6.49 6.37 1.34
N ILE A 91 -7.58 6.98 1.77
CA ILE A 91 -8.82 6.30 2.13
C ILE A 91 -9.40 5.51 0.96
N ILE A 92 -9.40 6.10 -0.24
CA ILE A 92 -9.94 5.47 -1.44
C ILE A 92 -9.10 4.25 -1.85
N PRO A 93 -7.75 4.34 -1.95
CA PRO A 93 -6.90 3.16 -2.11
C PRO A 93 -7.14 2.06 -1.06
N VAL A 94 -7.34 2.42 0.21
CA VAL A 94 -7.59 1.44 1.28
C VAL A 94 -8.94 0.74 1.11
N ILE A 95 -9.99 1.47 0.71
CA ILE A 95 -11.30 0.87 0.39
C ILE A 95 -11.16 -0.12 -0.77
N ILE A 96 -10.49 0.28 -1.86
CA ILE A 96 -10.24 -0.59 -3.01
C ILE A 96 -9.48 -1.85 -2.59
N ALA A 97 -8.36 -1.69 -1.87
CA ALA A 97 -7.54 -2.79 -1.38
C ALA A 97 -8.33 -3.73 -0.45
N THR A 98 -9.20 -3.17 0.40
CA THR A 98 -10.07 -3.94 1.31
C THR A 98 -11.04 -4.83 0.53
N VAL A 99 -11.71 -4.29 -0.49
CA VAL A 99 -12.65 -5.06 -1.33
C VAL A 99 -11.92 -6.15 -2.12
N ILE A 100 -10.73 -5.85 -2.66
CA ILE A 100 -9.85 -6.84 -3.29
C ILE A 100 -9.52 -7.96 -2.30
N PHE A 101 -9.11 -7.61 -1.08
CA PHE A 101 -8.69 -8.58 -0.08
C PHE A 101 -9.85 -9.48 0.37
N ILE A 102 -11.02 -8.92 0.64
CA ILE A 102 -12.24 -9.69 0.95
C ILE A 102 -12.53 -10.68 -0.19
N ARG A 103 -12.48 -10.21 -1.44
CA ARG A 103 -12.74 -11.06 -2.61
C ARG A 103 -11.75 -12.22 -2.74
N ILE A 104 -10.47 -11.96 -2.47
CA ILE A 104 -9.40 -12.96 -2.50
C ILE A 104 -9.64 -14.00 -1.40
N VAL A 105 -9.91 -13.56 -0.17
CA VAL A 105 -10.16 -14.45 0.98
C VAL A 105 -11.43 -15.29 0.79
N GLN A 106 -12.47 -14.73 0.18
CA GLN A 106 -13.72 -15.44 -0.13
C GLN A 106 -13.61 -16.39 -1.33
N ARG A 107 -12.54 -16.33 -2.13
CA ARG A 107 -12.36 -17.25 -3.26
C ARG A 107 -11.98 -18.62 -2.72
N GLU A 108 -12.63 -19.66 -3.21
CA GLU A 108 -12.17 -21.03 -2.97
C GLU A 108 -10.69 -21.12 -3.35
N GLN A 109 -9.86 -21.46 -2.36
CA GLN A 109 -8.44 -21.70 -2.59
C GLN A 109 -8.32 -22.99 -3.38
N LYS A 110 -8.40 -22.90 -4.70
CA LYS A 110 -7.90 -23.96 -5.58
C LYS A 110 -6.45 -24.20 -5.18
N GLN A 111 -6.07 -25.46 -5.01
CA GLN A 111 -4.68 -25.80 -4.68
C GLN A 111 -3.78 -25.16 -5.74
N ALA A 112 -3.01 -24.16 -5.32
CA ALA A 112 -1.98 -23.59 -6.16
C ALA A 112 -0.95 -24.69 -6.45
N PRO A 113 -0.31 -24.69 -7.64
CA PRO A 113 0.80 -25.60 -7.91
C PRO A 113 1.82 -25.53 -6.77
N LYS A 114 2.32 -26.70 -6.31
CA LYS A 114 3.20 -26.81 -5.13
C LYS A 114 4.40 -25.85 -5.19
N LEU A 115 5.00 -25.68 -6.37
CA LEU A 115 6.09 -24.74 -6.60
C LEU A 115 5.69 -23.29 -6.32
N LEU A 116 4.53 -22.87 -6.82
CA LEU A 116 4.01 -21.51 -6.61
C LEU A 116 3.66 -21.28 -5.13
N ALA A 117 3.01 -22.25 -4.49
CA ALA A 117 2.68 -22.17 -3.07
C ALA A 117 3.95 -22.03 -2.21
N ASN A 118 4.97 -22.88 -2.46
CA ASN A 118 6.24 -22.82 -1.76
C ASN A 118 6.96 -21.49 -1.98
N PHE A 119 6.96 -20.98 -3.21
CA PHE A 119 7.53 -19.68 -3.52
C PHE A 119 6.84 -18.55 -2.73
N ILE A 120 5.51 -18.49 -2.77
CA ILE A 120 4.73 -17.48 -2.04
C ILE A 120 5.00 -17.56 -0.53
N LEU A 121 5.03 -18.76 0.05
CA LEU A 121 5.32 -18.94 1.47
C LEU A 121 6.75 -18.51 1.83
N CYS A 122 7.71 -18.71 0.93
CA CYS A 122 9.09 -18.30 1.13
C CYS A 122 9.27 -16.77 1.12
N VAL A 123 8.58 -16.07 0.22
CA VAL A 123 8.73 -14.61 0.07
C VAL A 123 7.77 -13.80 0.92
N SER A 124 6.59 -14.32 1.26
CA SER A 124 5.56 -13.56 1.99
C SER A 124 5.98 -12.93 3.31
N PRO A 125 6.88 -13.53 4.14
CA PRO A 125 7.35 -12.88 5.36
C PRO A 125 8.13 -11.58 5.09
N ALA A 126 8.79 -11.49 3.94
CA ALA A 126 9.58 -10.32 3.56
C ALA A 126 8.73 -9.19 2.95
N THR A 127 7.44 -9.41 2.65
CA THR A 127 6.52 -8.36 2.18
C THR A 127 6.40 -7.23 3.20
N PHE A 128 6.41 -7.57 4.50
CA PHE A 128 6.41 -6.56 5.56
C PHE A 128 7.70 -5.72 5.57
N GLY A 129 8.86 -6.32 5.28
CA GLY A 129 10.11 -5.58 5.21
C GLY A 129 10.18 -4.63 4.00
N VAL A 130 9.50 -4.92 2.88
CA VAL A 130 9.32 -3.95 1.78
C VAL A 130 8.63 -2.69 2.31
N TYR A 131 7.57 -2.89 3.11
CA TYR A 131 6.87 -1.77 3.72
C TYR A 131 7.82 -0.96 4.63
N LEU A 132 8.53 -1.63 5.54
CA LEU A 132 9.46 -0.97 6.46
C LEU A 132 10.56 -0.19 5.75
N ILE A 133 11.11 -0.72 4.65
CA ILE A 133 12.18 -0.05 3.91
C ILE A 133 11.65 1.20 3.19
N HIS A 134 10.53 1.09 2.45
CA HIS A 134 10.03 2.23 1.66
C HIS A 134 9.42 3.36 2.50
N GLU A 135 8.98 3.07 3.74
CA GLU A 135 8.48 4.08 4.68
C GLU A 135 9.53 4.50 5.73
N ASN A 136 10.72 3.91 5.73
CA ASN A 136 11.78 4.33 6.64
C ASN A 136 12.20 5.77 6.32
N PHE A 137 12.19 6.66 7.32
CA PHE A 137 12.46 8.08 7.13
C PHE A 137 13.83 8.39 6.48
N LEU A 138 14.84 7.53 6.67
CA LEU A 138 16.17 7.67 6.03
C LEU A 138 16.13 7.16 4.58
N PHE A 139 15.64 5.94 4.38
CA PHE A 139 15.68 5.29 3.06
C PHE A 139 14.64 5.85 2.09
N LYS A 140 13.48 6.29 2.58
CA LYS A 140 12.37 6.81 1.78
C LYS A 140 12.83 7.97 0.90
N GLN A 141 13.49 8.97 1.48
CA GLN A 141 13.94 10.15 0.73
C GLN A 141 14.92 9.77 -0.38
N ILE A 142 15.89 8.91 -0.08
CA ILE A 142 16.90 8.43 -1.03
C ILE A 142 16.21 7.62 -2.14
N LEU A 143 15.35 6.67 -1.78
CA LEU A 143 14.65 5.79 -2.71
C LEU A 143 13.83 6.59 -3.72
N TRP A 144 12.99 7.50 -3.22
CA TRP A 144 12.11 8.30 -4.08
C TRP A 144 12.88 9.34 -4.89
N HIS A 145 13.99 9.88 -4.38
CA HIS A 145 14.86 10.77 -5.15
C HIS A 145 15.30 10.10 -6.46
N TYR A 146 15.83 8.87 -6.40
CA TYR A 146 16.26 8.15 -7.61
C TYR A 146 15.10 7.79 -8.54
N ILE A 147 13.93 7.42 -8.00
CA ILE A 147 12.76 7.13 -8.83
C ILE A 147 12.30 8.38 -9.58
N PHE A 148 12.34 9.56 -8.94
CA PHE A 148 11.95 10.82 -9.57
C PHE A 148 12.98 11.38 -10.56
N LEU A 149 14.20 10.82 -10.63
CA LEU A 149 15.15 11.14 -11.70
C LEU A 149 14.80 10.45 -13.03
N ILE A 150 13.94 9.42 -13.02
CA ILE A 150 13.53 8.73 -14.23
C ILE A 150 12.67 9.69 -15.07
N PRO A 151 13.05 9.99 -16.33
CA PRO A 151 12.30 10.93 -17.16
C PRO A 151 10.84 10.51 -17.32
N GLU A 152 9.92 11.47 -17.20
CA GLU A 152 8.51 11.19 -17.45
C GLU A 152 8.29 10.93 -18.95
N SER A 153 7.74 9.76 -19.28
CA SER A 153 7.25 9.49 -20.64
C SER A 153 5.88 10.14 -20.88
N SER A 154 5.57 10.47 -22.14
CA SER A 154 4.31 11.09 -22.55
C SER A 154 3.21 10.08 -22.92
N GLY A 155 1.95 10.47 -22.75
CA GLY A 155 0.78 9.72 -23.25
C GLY A 155 0.54 8.39 -22.54
N SER A 156 -0.01 7.40 -23.24
CA SER A 156 -0.34 6.07 -22.70
C SER A 156 0.90 5.26 -22.27
N LEU A 157 2.07 5.54 -22.85
CA LEU A 157 3.35 4.95 -22.45
C LEU A 157 3.71 5.28 -20.99
N LYS A 158 3.27 6.43 -20.47
CA LYS A 158 3.42 6.81 -19.06
C LYS A 158 2.87 5.77 -18.12
N ILE A 159 1.69 5.25 -18.43
CA ILE A 159 1.02 4.27 -17.58
C ILE A 159 1.82 2.96 -17.57
N ILE A 160 2.22 2.48 -18.75
CA ILE A 160 2.95 1.21 -18.90
C ILE A 160 4.30 1.27 -18.19
N ILE A 161 5.08 2.33 -18.44
CA ILE A 161 6.41 2.52 -17.83
C ILE A 161 6.28 2.68 -16.32
N SER A 162 5.29 3.43 -15.82
CA SER A 162 5.07 3.59 -14.38
C SER A 162 4.73 2.25 -13.71
N ILE A 163 3.85 1.44 -14.31
CA ILE A 163 3.52 0.10 -13.82
C ILE A 163 4.78 -0.77 -13.78
N PHE A 164 5.58 -0.75 -14.85
CA PHE A 164 6.81 -1.53 -14.92
C PHE A 164 7.82 -1.13 -13.84
N ILE A 165 8.04 0.19 -13.65
CA ILE A 165 8.92 0.72 -12.59
C ILE A 165 8.43 0.28 -11.21
N ILE A 166 7.12 0.38 -10.93
CA ILE A 166 6.55 -0.02 -9.63
C ILE A 166 6.76 -1.53 -9.39
N ILE A 167 6.53 -2.37 -10.40
CA ILE A 167 6.76 -3.81 -10.30
C ILE A 167 8.24 -4.12 -10.04
N LEU A 168 9.14 -3.47 -10.78
CA LEU A 168 10.57 -3.65 -10.64
C LEU A 168 11.06 -3.19 -9.25
N LEU A 169 10.61 -2.02 -8.80
CA LEU A 169 10.91 -1.46 -7.48
C LEU A 169 10.43 -2.41 -6.38
N TYR A 170 9.18 -2.88 -6.47
CA TYR A 170 8.64 -3.83 -5.51
C TYR A 170 9.48 -5.12 -5.48
N ALA A 171 9.83 -5.69 -6.64
CA ALA A 171 10.68 -6.88 -6.72
C ALA A 171 12.08 -6.67 -6.12
N ALA A 172 12.69 -5.51 -6.35
CA ALA A 172 13.99 -5.16 -5.79
C ALA A 172 13.94 -5.05 -4.26
N LEU A 173 12.96 -4.31 -3.73
CA LEU A 173 12.75 -4.19 -2.28
C LEU A 173 12.39 -5.53 -1.65
N MET A 174 11.61 -6.35 -2.34
CA MET A 174 11.21 -7.70 -1.90
C MET A 174 12.44 -8.60 -1.76
N THR A 175 13.35 -8.55 -2.73
CA THR A 175 14.62 -9.28 -2.72
C THR A 175 15.51 -8.80 -1.57
N LEU A 176 15.69 -7.48 -1.42
CA LEU A 176 16.48 -6.90 -0.34
C LEU A 176 15.94 -7.28 1.04
N SER A 177 14.63 -7.15 1.23
CA SER A 177 13.92 -7.53 2.46
C SER A 177 14.10 -9.01 2.78
N TRP A 178 14.00 -9.88 1.76
CA TRP A 178 14.21 -11.32 1.92
C TRP A 178 15.66 -11.66 2.30
N ILE A 179 16.65 -10.97 1.74
CA ILE A 179 18.06 -11.10 2.13
C ILE A 179 18.24 -10.68 3.58
N ILE A 180 17.75 -9.51 3.98
CA ILE A 180 17.85 -9.01 5.37
C ILE A 180 17.21 -10.01 6.34
N LEU A 181 16.02 -10.51 6.02
CA LEU A 181 15.32 -11.48 6.86
C LEU A 181 16.13 -12.75 7.07
N ASN A 182 16.68 -13.34 6.00
CA ASN A 182 17.35 -14.64 6.07
C ASN A 182 18.80 -14.58 6.52
N VAL A 183 19.53 -13.51 6.19
CA VAL A 183 20.96 -13.36 6.49
C VAL A 183 21.19 -12.69 7.83
N LEU A 184 20.34 -11.74 8.23
CA LEU A 184 20.52 -10.97 9.47
C LEU A 184 19.52 -11.39 10.55
N ILE A 185 18.22 -11.25 10.28
CA ILE A 185 17.19 -11.39 11.31
C ILE A 185 17.09 -12.84 11.79
N ASN A 186 16.89 -13.81 10.89
CA ASN A 186 16.69 -15.21 11.26
C ASN A 186 17.88 -15.78 12.07
N PRO A 187 19.15 -15.55 11.70
CA PRO A 187 20.29 -15.99 12.52
C PRO A 187 20.36 -15.31 13.88
N LEU A 188 20.10 -14.01 13.97
CA LEU A 188 20.10 -13.27 15.23
C LEU A 188 18.99 -13.76 16.17
N THR A 189 17.78 -13.90 15.66
CA THR A 189 16.62 -14.41 16.41
C THR A 189 16.89 -15.81 16.95
N ARG A 190 17.47 -16.71 16.16
CA ARG A 190 17.86 -18.05 16.63
C ARG A 190 18.88 -18.00 17.76
N LYS A 191 19.86 -17.09 17.70
CA LYS A 191 20.87 -16.92 18.76
C LYS A 191 20.31 -16.31 20.05
N LEU A 192 19.30 -15.45 19.95
CA LEU A 192 18.70 -14.73 21.08
C LEU A 192 17.60 -15.52 21.78
N ILE A 193 16.81 -16.31 21.04
CA ILE A 193 15.68 -17.09 21.58
C ILE A 193 16.12 -18.49 22.06
N HIS A 194 17.25 -19.02 21.58
CA HIS A 194 17.87 -20.25 22.10
C HIS A 194 18.98 -20.00 23.14
N ARG A 195 18.95 -18.84 23.81
CA ARG A 195 19.57 -18.63 25.13
C ARG A 195 18.48 -18.65 26.18
#